data_AF-A0A556TJN4-F1
#
_entry.id   AF-A0A556TJN4-F1
#
_cell.length_a   1.000
_cell.length_b   1.000
_cell.length_c   1.000
_cell.angle_alpha   90.00
_cell.angle_beta   90.00
_cell.angle_gamma   90.00
#
_symmetry.space_group_name_H-M   'P 1'
#
loop_
_entity.id
_entity.type
_entity.pdbx_description
1 polymer ?
#
loop_
_entity_poly.entity_id
_entity_poly.type
_entity_poly.pdbx_seq_one_letter_code
_entity_poly.pdbx_strand_id
1 'polypeptide(L)'
;MSSPSQSPQNHRRYKNRARYSLTAERCPSNDNSTALTLPRSSSDPDLVSSHSRSTLTVSSSIYSIGQPQDIFICWDIKEEVDPGDWIGMYLIDEVLLENFLDYKNRGVNGSHKGQIVWKIDASSYFMESETKICFKYYHGVSGALRATTPCVTVRNPSAINIWDAETDSEANS
;
A
#
# COMPACT_ATOMS: atom_id res chain seq x y z
N MET A 1 12.50 -29.90 -47.25
CA MET A 1 11.23 -30.19 -47.94
C MET A 1 10.26 -30.78 -46.93
N SER A 2 9.21 -30.04 -46.58
CA SER A 2 7.91 -30.49 -46.06
C SER A 2 7.06 -29.22 -45.95
N SER A 3 5.90 -29.22 -46.60
CA SER A 3 4.98 -28.09 -46.74
C SER A 3 3.85 -28.16 -45.67
N PRO A 4 2.71 -27.44 -45.77
CA PRO A 4 2.22 -26.48 -44.76
C PRO A 4 0.80 -26.86 -44.25
N SER A 5 0.12 -25.99 -43.46
CA SER A 5 -1.33 -25.66 -43.66
C SER A 5 -1.94 -24.81 -42.54
N GLN A 6 -2.73 -23.81 -42.94
CA GLN A 6 -3.56 -22.89 -42.15
C GLN A 6 -5.00 -23.41 -41.91
N SER A 7 -5.55 -23.12 -40.71
CA SER A 7 -6.96 -22.74 -40.40
C SER A 7 -8.11 -23.75 -40.69
N PRO A 8 -9.42 -23.54 -40.32
CA PRO A 8 -10.10 -22.44 -39.60
C PRO A 8 -11.22 -22.83 -38.56
N GLN A 9 -11.77 -21.81 -37.89
CA GLN A 9 -13.15 -21.56 -37.39
C GLN A 9 -14.09 -22.74 -37.00
N ASN A 10 -14.78 -22.64 -35.84
CA ASN A 10 -16.23 -22.30 -35.80
C ASN A 10 -16.87 -22.23 -34.39
N HIS A 11 -17.55 -21.10 -34.19
CA HIS A 11 -18.79 -20.85 -33.44
C HIS A 11 -19.62 -22.05 -32.97
N ARG A 12 -20.05 -22.00 -31.70
CA ARG A 12 -21.36 -22.43 -31.11
C ARG A 12 -21.21 -22.27 -29.59
N ARG A 13 -22.13 -21.74 -28.78
CA ARG A 13 -23.59 -21.63 -28.89
C ARG A 13 -24.07 -20.62 -27.83
N TYR A 14 -24.78 -19.58 -28.27
CA TYR A 14 -25.62 -18.72 -27.42
C TYR A 14 -27.02 -19.35 -27.40
N LYS A 15 -27.55 -19.80 -26.24
CA LYS A 15 -29.00 -19.84 -25.91
C LYS A 15 -29.33 -20.62 -24.62
N ASN A 16 -29.87 -19.91 -23.63
CA ASN A 16 -31.21 -20.08 -23.03
C ASN A 16 -31.25 -19.18 -21.78
N ARG A 17 -31.89 -18.01 -21.76
CA ARG A 17 -33.32 -17.65 -21.83
C ARG A 17 -34.25 -18.54 -20.98
N ALA A 18 -34.70 -17.89 -19.90
CA ALA A 18 -35.96 -18.02 -19.18
C ALA A 18 -36.20 -19.31 -18.39
N ARG A 19 -36.48 -19.19 -17.08
CA ARG A 19 -37.86 -18.98 -16.60
C ARG A 19 -37.91 -18.14 -15.32
N TYR A 20 -38.70 -17.09 -15.44
CA TYR A 20 -39.46 -16.38 -14.41
C TYR A 20 -40.40 -17.36 -13.68
N SER A 21 -40.44 -17.29 -12.35
CA SER A 21 -41.58 -17.71 -11.56
C SER A 21 -41.76 -16.73 -10.41
N LEU A 22 -42.53 -15.68 -10.69
CA LEU A 22 -43.24 -14.89 -9.69
C LEU A 22 -44.40 -15.75 -9.17
N THR A 23 -44.38 -16.11 -7.90
CA THR A 23 -45.56 -16.55 -7.17
C THR A 23 -45.74 -15.61 -5.99
N ALA A 24 -46.63 -14.63 -6.17
CA ALA A 24 -47.17 -13.79 -5.12
C ALA A 24 -48.59 -14.27 -4.84
N GLU A 25 -48.80 -14.91 -3.70
CA GLU A 25 -50.09 -15.30 -3.09
C GLU A 25 -49.70 -15.72 -1.64
N ARG A 26 -50.28 -15.33 -0.51
CA ARG A 26 -51.43 -14.53 -0.07
C ARG A 26 -51.16 -14.16 1.42
N CYS A 27 -51.68 -13.03 1.91
CA CYS A 27 -51.83 -12.77 3.35
C CYS A 27 -53.01 -13.58 3.92
N PRO A 28 -52.97 -13.94 5.21
CA PRO A 28 -53.90 -13.29 6.14
C PRO A 28 -53.30 -13.00 7.53
N SER A 29 -53.84 -11.94 8.15
CA SER A 29 -53.64 -11.53 9.55
C SER A 29 -54.35 -12.47 10.52
N ASN A 30 -53.76 -12.76 11.68
CA ASN A 30 -54.40 -12.50 12.99
C ASN A 30 -53.41 -12.66 14.15
N ASP A 31 -53.60 -11.83 15.17
CA ASP A 31 -52.89 -11.77 16.45
C ASP A 31 -52.74 -13.12 17.18
N ASN A 32 -51.62 -13.28 17.90
CA ASN A 32 -51.60 -13.47 19.36
C ASN A 32 -50.20 -13.83 19.87
N SER A 33 -49.66 -12.92 20.70
CA SER A 33 -48.83 -13.19 21.91
C SER A 33 -47.87 -14.38 21.89
N THR A 34 -46.57 -14.09 21.92
CA THR A 34 -45.59 -14.54 22.95
C THR A 34 -44.16 -14.39 22.44
N ALA A 35 -43.27 -14.03 23.36
CA ALA A 35 -41.84 -14.30 23.34
C ALA A 35 -40.96 -13.57 22.29
N LEU A 36 -40.13 -12.67 22.84
CA LEU A 36 -38.70 -12.58 22.52
C LEU A 36 -38.34 -12.46 21.05
N THR A 37 -38.50 -11.27 20.48
CA THR A 37 -37.66 -10.86 19.35
C THR A 37 -37.23 -9.42 19.57
N LEU A 38 -36.19 -9.24 20.40
CA LEU A 38 -35.31 -8.09 20.21
C LEU A 38 -34.88 -8.10 18.73
N PRO A 39 -34.83 -6.94 18.06
CA PRO A 39 -34.23 -6.88 16.73
C PRO A 39 -32.86 -7.53 16.84
N ARG A 40 -32.66 -8.63 16.10
CA ARG A 40 -31.36 -9.30 16.00
C ARG A 40 -30.38 -8.19 15.66
N SER A 41 -29.43 -7.94 16.55
CA SER A 41 -28.35 -7.00 16.34
C SER A 41 -27.85 -7.22 14.91
N SER A 42 -28.07 -6.22 14.05
CA SER A 42 -27.45 -6.19 12.73
C SER A 42 -25.96 -6.06 13.01
N SER A 43 -25.29 -7.20 13.20
CA SER A 43 -23.85 -7.26 13.08
C SER A 43 -23.59 -6.88 11.63
N ASP A 44 -23.27 -5.62 11.42
CA ASP A 44 -22.61 -5.16 10.22
C ASP A 44 -21.12 -5.17 10.54
N PRO A 45 -20.43 -6.32 10.39
CA PRO A 45 -19.02 -6.25 10.18
C PRO A 45 -18.89 -5.77 8.73
N ASP A 46 -18.82 -4.45 8.53
CA ASP A 46 -18.08 -3.93 7.38
C ASP A 46 -16.59 -4.19 7.68
N LEU A 47 -16.25 -5.48 7.80
CA LEU A 47 -14.93 -6.01 7.56
C LEU A 47 -14.74 -5.84 6.06
N VAL A 48 -14.58 -4.58 5.63
CA VAL A 48 -13.93 -4.25 4.36
C VAL A 48 -12.70 -5.12 4.34
N SER A 49 -12.76 -6.19 3.55
CA SER A 49 -11.66 -7.12 3.46
C SER A 49 -10.47 -6.28 3.01
N SER A 50 -9.50 -6.05 3.89
CA SER A 50 -8.29 -5.26 3.58
C SER A 50 -7.56 -5.81 2.36
N HIS A 51 -7.89 -7.05 1.97
CA HIS A 51 -7.49 -7.74 0.76
C HIS A 51 -7.98 -7.10 -0.56
N SER A 52 -8.91 -6.14 -0.52
CA SER A 52 -9.46 -5.47 -1.71
C SER A 52 -8.71 -4.20 -2.12
N ARG A 53 -7.92 -3.58 -1.23
CA ARG A 53 -7.19 -2.35 -1.50
C ARG A 53 -5.71 -2.61 -1.68
N SER A 54 -5.06 -1.80 -2.51
CA SER A 54 -3.61 -1.81 -2.64
C SER A 54 -2.94 -1.42 -1.34
N THR A 55 -1.86 -2.14 -1.01
CA THR A 55 -1.13 -1.93 0.23
C THR A 55 0.36 -1.81 -0.03
N LEU A 56 1.00 -0.95 0.77
CA LEU A 56 2.44 -0.78 0.84
C LEU A 56 2.81 -0.81 2.32
N THR A 57 3.66 -1.74 2.71
CA THR A 57 4.06 -1.95 4.10
C THR A 57 5.56 -1.84 4.25
N VAL A 58 5.99 -1.51 5.47
CA VAL A 58 7.39 -1.37 5.85
C VAL A 58 7.69 -2.35 6.97
N SER A 59 8.88 -2.95 6.97
CA SER A 59 9.29 -3.92 7.99
C SER A 59 9.42 -3.32 9.39
N SER A 60 9.79 -2.04 9.50
CA SER A 60 9.94 -1.33 10.76
C SER A 60 9.49 0.12 10.62
N SER A 61 8.81 0.64 11.63
CA SER A 61 8.44 2.06 11.73
C SER A 61 9.58 2.95 12.26
N ILE A 62 10.66 2.36 12.77
CA ILE A 62 11.83 3.08 13.29
C ILE A 62 13.10 2.49 12.70
N TYR A 63 13.99 3.33 12.20
CA TYR A 63 15.27 2.95 11.62
C TYR A 63 16.39 3.85 12.13
N SER A 64 17.46 3.29 12.67
CA SER A 64 18.64 4.04 13.06
C SER A 64 19.72 3.90 12.00
N ILE A 65 20.24 5.02 11.49
CA ILE A 65 21.31 5.03 10.49
C ILE A 65 22.55 4.31 11.03
N GLY A 66 23.15 3.44 10.22
CA GLY A 66 24.33 2.65 10.58
C GLY A 66 24.03 1.34 11.31
N GLN A 67 22.75 1.00 11.55
CA GLN A 67 22.39 -0.30 12.10
C GLN A 67 22.49 -1.43 11.05
N PRO A 68 22.71 -2.69 11.45
CA PRO A 68 22.90 -3.81 10.50
C PRO A 68 21.62 -4.28 9.83
N GLN A 69 20.45 -3.94 10.38
CA GLN A 69 19.16 -4.41 9.89
C GLN A 69 18.66 -3.52 8.76
N ASP A 70 18.51 -4.06 7.55
CA ASP A 70 17.92 -3.33 6.41
C ASP A 70 16.40 -3.13 6.56
N ILE A 71 15.87 -2.10 5.88
CA ILE A 71 14.42 -1.88 5.74
C ILE A 71 13.90 -2.66 4.53
N PHE A 72 12.76 -3.31 4.70
CA PHE A 72 12.04 -3.93 3.58
C PHE A 72 10.75 -3.18 3.33
N ILE A 73 10.51 -2.86 2.06
CA ILE A 73 9.26 -2.30 1.57
C ILE A 73 8.55 -3.38 0.78
N CYS A 74 7.36 -3.78 1.24
CA CYS A 74 6.55 -4.81 0.61
C CYS A 74 5.32 -4.18 -0.02
N TRP A 75 4.97 -4.59 -1.24
CA TRP A 75 3.77 -4.10 -1.93
C TRP A 75 2.84 -5.27 -2.28
N ASP A 76 1.54 -4.98 -2.24
CA ASP A 76 0.47 -5.82 -2.76
C ASP A 76 -0.55 -4.91 -3.44
N ILE A 77 -0.37 -4.69 -4.74
CA ILE A 77 -1.15 -3.77 -5.57
C ILE A 77 -2.26 -4.52 -6.29
N LYS A 78 -3.50 -4.07 -6.10
CA LYS A 78 -4.72 -4.65 -6.67
C LYS A 78 -5.11 -4.00 -7.99
N GLU A 79 -4.72 -2.74 -8.22
CA GLU A 79 -4.95 -2.08 -9.51
C GLU A 79 -3.92 -2.53 -10.56
N GLU A 80 -4.03 -1.95 -11.76
CA GLU A 80 -3.09 -2.17 -12.86
C GLU A 80 -1.67 -1.70 -12.51
N VAL A 81 -0.71 -2.54 -12.88
CA VAL A 81 0.72 -2.39 -12.66
C VAL A 81 1.44 -2.41 -14.02
N ASP A 82 2.43 -1.55 -14.21
CA ASP A 82 3.19 -1.43 -15.47
C ASP A 82 4.70 -1.47 -15.20
N PRO A 83 5.58 -2.19 -15.92
CA PRO A 83 7.01 -2.31 -15.61
C PRO A 83 7.76 -1.02 -15.22
N GLY A 84 7.26 0.17 -15.58
CA GLY A 84 7.75 1.49 -15.14
C GLY A 84 7.29 1.97 -13.75
N ASP A 85 6.38 1.30 -13.03
CA ASP A 85 6.02 1.68 -11.65
C ASP A 85 7.24 1.68 -10.72
N TRP A 86 7.22 2.65 -9.82
CA TRP A 86 8.32 3.00 -8.95
C TRP A 86 7.82 3.34 -7.55
N ILE A 87 8.73 3.24 -6.58
CA ILE A 87 8.49 3.59 -5.18
C ILE A 87 9.43 4.74 -4.85
N GLY A 88 8.88 5.85 -4.38
CA GLY A 88 9.65 6.99 -3.89
C GLY A 88 9.63 7.07 -2.37
N MET A 89 10.72 7.56 -1.81
CA MET A 89 10.89 7.93 -0.41
C MET A 89 10.71 9.45 -0.27
N TYR A 90 9.86 9.88 0.66
CA TYR A 90 9.48 11.28 0.84
C TYR A 90 9.49 11.66 2.32
N LEU A 91 9.63 12.95 2.62
CA LEU A 91 9.26 13.48 3.95
C LEU A 91 7.74 13.34 4.16
N ILE A 92 7.28 13.25 5.41
CA ILE A 92 5.86 13.07 5.72
C ILE A 92 4.98 14.20 5.20
N ASP A 93 5.46 15.44 5.30
CA ASP A 93 4.68 16.62 4.91
C ASP A 93 4.86 16.98 3.42
N GLU A 94 5.56 16.14 2.64
CA GLU A 94 5.83 16.42 1.24
C GLU A 94 4.63 16.11 0.36
N VAL A 95 4.16 17.15 -0.34
CA VAL A 95 2.98 17.11 -1.22
C VAL A 95 3.39 17.02 -2.69
N LEU A 96 4.59 17.46 -3.06
CA LEU A 96 5.08 17.44 -4.43
C LEU A 96 5.64 16.06 -4.79
N LEU A 97 5.17 15.52 -5.91
CA LEU A 97 5.60 14.22 -6.46
C LEU A 97 7.10 14.17 -6.80
N GLU A 98 7.68 15.31 -7.17
CA GLU A 98 9.06 15.39 -7.65
C GLU A 98 10.08 15.53 -6.52
N ASN A 99 9.64 15.90 -5.30
CA ASN A 99 10.54 16.12 -4.17
C ASN A 99 10.79 14.83 -3.37
N PHE A 100 11.12 13.76 -4.08
CA PHE A 100 11.54 12.50 -3.44
C PHE A 100 12.99 12.61 -2.97
N LEU A 101 13.28 11.98 -1.82
CA LEU A 101 14.63 11.86 -1.26
C LEU A 101 15.45 10.78 -1.99
N ASP A 102 14.78 9.69 -2.35
CA ASP A 102 15.32 8.56 -3.11
C ASP A 102 14.15 7.83 -3.79
N TYR A 103 14.41 7.09 -4.86
CA TYR A 103 13.41 6.28 -5.56
C TYR A 103 14.00 4.98 -6.06
N LYS A 104 13.16 3.95 -6.17
CA LYS A 104 13.56 2.65 -6.75
C LYS A 104 12.47 2.11 -7.65
N ASN A 105 12.90 1.52 -8.77
CA ASN A 105 12.03 0.74 -9.64
C ASN A 105 11.79 -0.63 -9.00
N ARG A 106 10.58 -1.17 -9.15
CA ARG A 106 10.20 -2.47 -8.56
C ARG A 106 10.78 -3.70 -9.29
N GLY A 107 11.64 -3.48 -10.29
CA GLY A 107 12.20 -4.51 -11.16
C GLY A 107 11.40 -4.73 -12.46
N VAL A 108 11.94 -5.55 -13.37
CA VAL A 108 11.55 -5.63 -14.79
C VAL A 108 10.20 -6.29 -15.08
N ASN A 109 9.57 -6.98 -14.12
CA ASN A 109 8.41 -7.84 -14.39
C ASN A 109 7.05 -7.24 -13.99
N GLY A 110 7.05 -6.01 -13.48
CA GLY A 110 5.83 -5.33 -13.13
C GLY A 110 4.88 -6.06 -12.18
N SER A 111 5.41 -6.82 -11.21
CA SER A 111 4.59 -7.69 -10.35
C SER A 111 3.62 -6.91 -9.44
N HIS A 112 2.40 -7.45 -9.29
CA HIS A 112 1.41 -6.99 -8.32
C HIS A 112 1.89 -7.13 -6.87
N LYS A 113 2.75 -8.10 -6.58
CA LYS A 113 3.31 -8.31 -5.25
C LYS A 113 4.83 -8.43 -5.27
N GLY A 114 5.48 -7.94 -4.24
CA GLY A 114 6.91 -8.11 -4.09
C GLY A 114 7.45 -7.35 -2.89
N GLN A 115 8.77 -7.34 -2.79
CA GLN A 115 9.49 -6.61 -1.77
C GLN A 115 10.80 -6.07 -2.33
N ILE A 116 11.27 -4.96 -1.76
CA ILE A 116 12.56 -4.36 -2.08
C ILE A 116 13.26 -3.95 -0.79
N VAL A 117 14.59 -4.11 -0.79
CA VAL A 117 15.43 -3.66 0.31
C VAL A 117 15.74 -2.18 0.13
N TRP A 118 15.57 -1.40 1.19
CA TRP A 118 15.96 0.00 1.26
C TRP A 118 17.09 0.17 2.27
N LYS A 119 18.19 0.76 1.79
CA LYS A 119 19.34 1.13 2.62
C LYS A 119 19.30 2.63 2.81
N ILE A 120 19.17 3.05 4.07
CA ILE A 120 19.16 4.46 4.43
C ILE A 120 20.52 4.77 5.03
N ASP A 121 21.34 5.44 4.24
CA ASP A 121 22.65 5.90 4.68
C ASP A 121 22.58 7.32 5.24
N ALA A 122 23.64 7.72 5.95
CA ALA A 122 23.84 9.09 6.42
C ALA A 122 24.01 10.04 5.22
N SER A 123 22.89 10.47 4.64
CA SER A 123 22.82 11.44 3.56
C SER A 123 22.52 12.83 4.09
N SER A 124 22.70 13.86 3.25
CA SER A 124 22.36 15.25 3.55
C SER A 124 20.89 15.49 3.88
N TYR A 125 20.01 14.50 3.66
CA TYR A 125 18.59 14.60 3.97
C TYR A 125 18.29 14.35 5.45
N PHE A 126 19.20 13.70 6.19
CA PHE A 126 18.99 13.30 7.58
C PHE A 126 19.88 14.12 8.53
N MET A 127 19.78 15.45 8.48
CA MET A 127 20.57 16.33 9.36
C MET A 127 20.02 16.39 10.79
N GLU A 128 18.74 16.11 10.96
CA GLU A 128 18.06 16.08 12.25
C GLU A 128 18.31 14.76 12.98
N SER A 129 18.21 14.77 14.32
CA SER A 129 18.34 13.56 15.14
C SER A 129 17.24 12.54 14.83
N GLU A 130 16.04 13.02 14.49
CA GLU A 130 14.95 12.21 13.97
C GLU A 130 14.33 12.88 12.75
N THR A 131 14.20 12.15 11.64
CA THR A 131 13.53 12.60 10.42
C THR A 131 12.38 11.64 10.11
N LYS A 132 11.19 12.18 9.82
CA LYS A 132 10.02 11.35 9.48
C LYS A 132 9.84 11.27 7.98
N ILE A 133 9.78 10.04 7.46
CA ILE A 133 9.61 9.75 6.04
C ILE A 133 8.41 8.82 5.80
N CYS A 134 7.98 8.72 4.55
CA CYS A 134 7.09 7.67 4.06
C CYS A 134 7.52 7.18 2.68
N PHE A 135 7.03 6.01 2.30
CA PHE A 135 7.18 5.46 0.96
C PHE A 135 5.85 5.54 0.22
N LYS A 136 5.90 5.90 -1.06
CA LYS A 136 4.73 6.06 -1.92
C LYS A 136 4.95 5.26 -3.21
N TYR A 137 3.96 4.46 -3.62
CA TYR A 137 3.99 3.66 -4.84
C TYR A 137 3.22 4.36 -5.96
N TYR A 138 3.86 4.56 -7.10
CA TYR A 138 3.28 5.25 -8.25
C TYR A 138 3.27 4.37 -9.49
N HIS A 139 2.18 4.45 -10.25
CA HIS A 139 2.08 3.81 -11.55
C HIS A 139 2.95 4.54 -12.59
N GLY A 140 3.78 3.80 -13.33
CA GLY A 140 4.80 4.37 -14.22
C GLY A 140 4.23 5.14 -15.41
N VAL A 141 3.09 4.69 -15.95
CA VAL A 141 2.48 5.31 -17.13
C VAL A 141 1.54 6.45 -16.76
N SER A 142 0.68 6.26 -15.76
CA SER A 142 -0.34 7.26 -15.40
C SER A 142 0.13 8.26 -14.34
N GLY A 143 1.22 7.97 -13.61
CA GLY A 143 1.65 8.74 -12.45
C GLY A 143 0.72 8.63 -11.23
N ALA A 144 -0.29 7.74 -11.26
CA ALA A 144 -1.25 7.62 -10.17
C ALA A 144 -0.63 7.00 -8.91
N LEU A 145 -0.90 7.60 -7.75
CA LEU A 145 -0.57 7.02 -6.44
C LEU A 145 -1.45 5.80 -6.16
N ARG A 146 -0.83 4.65 -5.90
CA ARG A 146 -1.54 3.39 -5.61
C ARG A 146 -1.57 3.02 -4.13
N ALA A 147 -0.49 3.30 -3.42
CA ALA A 147 -0.36 2.97 -2.00
C ALA A 147 0.71 3.83 -1.31
N THR A 148 0.62 3.93 0.01
CA THR A 148 1.57 4.69 0.85
C THR A 148 1.79 3.96 2.15
N THR A 149 3.02 3.94 2.65
CA THR A 149 3.32 3.37 3.98
C THR A 149 2.89 4.32 5.09
N PRO A 150 2.66 3.81 6.30
CA PRO A 150 2.72 4.64 7.51
C PRO A 150 4.07 5.37 7.63
N CYS A 151 4.14 6.34 8.55
CA CYS A 151 5.38 7.06 8.81
C CYS A 151 6.48 6.13 9.34
N VAL A 152 7.70 6.40 8.89
CA VAL A 152 8.93 5.77 9.35
C VAL A 152 9.81 6.86 9.95
N THR A 153 10.23 6.68 11.19
CA THR A 153 11.17 7.56 11.87
C THR A 153 12.58 7.07 11.61
N VAL A 154 13.36 7.88 10.90
CA VAL A 154 14.80 7.67 10.69
C VAL A 154 15.56 8.43 11.76
N ARG A 155 16.35 7.73 12.57
CA ARG A 155 17.23 8.31 13.58
C ARG A 155 18.63 8.44 13.06
N ASN A 156 19.19 9.64 13.13
CA ASN A 156 20.59 9.86 12.83
C ASN A 156 21.39 10.05 14.15
N PRO A 157 22.11 9.02 14.63
CA PRO A 157 22.91 9.14 15.85
C PRO A 157 24.12 10.08 15.69
N SER A 158 24.50 10.43 14.46
CA SER A 158 25.57 11.38 14.15
C SER A 158 25.07 12.81 13.99
N ALA A 159 23.77 13.07 14.13
CA ALA A 159 23.23 14.42 14.07
C ALA A 159 23.77 15.24 15.24
N ILE A 160 24.26 16.44 14.94
CA ILE A 160 24.74 17.37 15.95
C ILE A 160 23.51 17.91 16.69
N ASN A 161 23.34 17.51 17.96
CA ASN A 161 22.41 18.21 18.84
C ASN A 161 23.02 19.59 19.14
N ILE A 162 22.50 20.63 18.52
CA ILE A 162 22.96 22.02 18.69
C ILE A 162 22.92 22.46 20.17
N TRP A 163 22.16 21.76 21.01
CA TRP A 163 22.01 22.03 22.44
C TRP A 163 23.17 21.52 23.32
N ASP A 164 24.02 20.62 22.82
CA ASP A 164 25.13 20.05 23.60
C ASP A 164 26.47 20.81 23.38
N ALA A 165 26.47 21.86 22.54
CA ALA A 165 27.70 22.56 22.13
C ALA A 165 28.03 23.83 22.96
N GLU A 166 27.18 24.22 23.92
CA GLU A 166 27.32 25.50 24.63
C GLU A 166 27.81 25.38 26.10
N THR A 167 28.08 24.18 26.61
CA THR A 167 28.41 23.98 28.04
C THR A 167 29.90 23.86 28.39
N ASP A 168 30.84 24.11 27.45
CA ASP A 168 32.28 23.93 27.70
C ASP A 168 33.10 25.23 27.76
N SER A 169 32.47 26.40 27.83
CA SER A 169 33.18 27.70 27.82
C SER A 169 33.16 28.50 29.13
N GLU A 170 32.51 28.03 30.19
CA GLU A 170 32.34 28.79 31.46
C GLU A 170 32.97 28.12 32.69
N ALA A 171 34.03 27.32 32.52
CA ALA A 171 34.75 26.66 33.62
C ALA A 171 36.21 27.10 33.79
N ASN A 172 36.65 28.20 33.13
CA ASN A 172 38.03 28.66 33.20
C ASN A 172 38.17 30.18 33.41
N SER A 173 37.46 30.73 34.38
CA SER A 173 37.66 32.10 34.88
C SER A 173 37.68 32.14 36.40
#